data_AF-A0A518RHC8-F1
#
_entry.id   AF-A0A518RHC8-F1
#
_cell.length_a   1.000
_cell.length_b   1.000
_cell.length_c   1.000
_cell.angle_alpha   90.00
_cell.angle_beta   90.00
_cell.angle_gamma   90.00
#
_symmetry.space_group_name_H-M   'P 1'
#
loop_
_entity.id
_entity.type
_entity.pdbx_description
1 polymer ?
#
loop_
_entity_poly.entity_id
_entity_poly.type
_entity_poly.pdbx_seq_one_letter_code
_entity_poly.pdbx_strand_id
1 'polypeptide(L)'
;MLRFLIFLVALAALAVIAVTLVTAGAAALGLVFGVRQLRERIDRVRMRRARSADPEDPLETAWTLTATEADWAVSRVAAARTSCARLLAIADANPLATDAVDWANVIRRRVPDLVAACMDECEQATPGERRSNLEDLVESLEKIGAEAERRRDRFRDTRPSAFNVQRTYVDQRTRPGPLN
;
A
#
# COMPACT_ATOMS: atom_id res chain seq x y z
N MET A 1 -65.60 -4.97 28.36
CA MET A 1 -64.75 -5.38 27.22
C MET A 1 -64.12 -4.21 26.46
N LEU A 2 -64.86 -3.14 26.14
CA LEU A 2 -64.33 -1.95 25.42
C LEU A 2 -63.11 -1.29 26.09
N ARG A 3 -63.13 -1.13 27.43
CA ARG A 3 -62.01 -0.54 28.20
C ARG A 3 -60.73 -1.38 28.18
N PHE A 4 -60.86 -2.70 28.07
CA PHE A 4 -59.73 -3.63 28.03
C PHE A 4 -59.04 -3.61 26.66
N LEU A 5 -59.84 -3.48 25.59
CA LEU A 5 -59.35 -3.28 24.22
C LEU A 5 -58.60 -1.94 24.08
N ILE A 6 -59.10 -0.86 24.67
CA ILE A 6 -58.42 0.45 24.65
C ILE A 6 -57.06 0.37 25.37
N PHE A 7 -56.99 -0.34 26.50
CA PHE A 7 -55.74 -0.52 27.24
C PHE A 7 -54.70 -1.33 26.45
N LEU A 8 -55.12 -2.39 25.76
CA LEU A 8 -54.23 -3.19 24.90
C LEU A 8 -53.70 -2.40 23.70
N VAL A 9 -54.56 -1.59 23.06
CA VAL A 9 -54.14 -0.73 21.93
C VAL A 9 -53.17 0.35 22.41
N ALA A 10 -53.43 0.98 23.55
CA ALA A 10 -52.54 1.98 24.13
C ALA A 10 -51.16 1.39 24.48
N LEU A 11 -51.13 0.18 25.05
CA LEU A 11 -49.88 -0.49 25.41
C LEU A 11 -49.09 -0.95 24.18
N ALA A 12 -49.77 -1.43 23.14
CA ALA A 12 -49.15 -1.76 21.86
C ALA A 12 -48.56 -0.52 21.16
N ALA A 13 -49.27 0.61 21.18
CA ALA A 13 -48.77 1.87 20.63
C ALA A 13 -47.53 2.37 21.39
N LEU A 14 -47.53 2.26 22.72
CA LEU A 14 -46.39 2.63 23.57
C LEU A 14 -45.16 1.76 23.30
N ALA A 15 -45.36 0.45 23.10
CA ALA A 15 -44.28 -0.47 22.73
C ALA A 15 -43.68 -0.14 21.35
N VAL A 16 -44.51 0.21 20.36
CA VAL A 16 -44.03 0.61 19.03
C VAL A 16 -43.22 1.91 19.10
N ILE A 17 -43.67 2.90 19.88
CA ILE A 17 -42.94 4.17 20.07
C ILE A 17 -41.59 3.93 20.78
N ALA A 18 -41.53 3.04 21.77
CA ALA A 18 -40.29 2.71 22.46
C ALA A 18 -39.27 2.05 21.51
N VAL A 19 -39.71 1.13 20.65
CA VAL A 19 -38.84 0.43 19.70
C VAL A 19 -38.32 1.38 18.61
N THR A 20 -39.15 2.30 18.11
CA THR A 20 -38.72 3.27 17.10
C THR A 20 -37.72 4.31 17.64
N LEU A 21 -37.87 4.73 18.89
CA LEU A 21 -36.90 5.62 19.55
C LEU A 21 -35.54 4.95 19.78
N VAL A 22 -35.52 3.68 20.19
CA VAL A 22 -34.27 2.94 20.44
C VAL A 22 -33.52 2.66 19.12
N THR A 23 -34.24 2.29 18.06
CA THR A 23 -33.64 2.04 16.74
C THR A 23 -33.13 3.31 16.08
N ALA A 24 -33.85 4.43 16.19
CA ALA A 24 -33.39 5.73 15.72
C ALA A 24 -32.15 6.22 16.50
N GLY A 25 -32.10 6.01 17.82
CA GLY A 25 -30.94 6.34 18.65
C GLY A 25 -29.69 5.52 18.28
N ALA A 26 -29.85 4.22 18.03
CA ALA A 26 -28.75 3.34 17.63
C ALA A 26 -28.19 3.69 16.24
N ALA A 27 -29.06 4.03 15.28
CA ALA A 27 -28.64 4.45 13.94
C ALA A 27 -27.92 5.81 13.95
N ALA A 28 -28.39 6.77 14.76
CA ALA A 28 -27.74 8.06 14.93
C ALA A 28 -26.35 7.92 15.58
N LEU A 29 -26.21 7.06 16.60
CA LEU A 29 -24.93 6.79 17.24
C LEU A 29 -23.96 6.07 16.28
N GLY A 30 -24.44 5.08 15.51
CA GLY A 30 -23.62 4.38 14.51
C GLY A 30 -23.07 5.30 13.43
N LEU A 31 -23.87 6.27 12.94
CA LEU A 31 -23.42 7.27 11.98
C LEU A 31 -22.41 8.26 12.60
N VAL A 32 -22.61 8.69 13.85
CA VAL A 32 -21.67 9.60 14.53
C VAL A 32 -20.31 8.94 14.79
N PHE A 33 -20.30 7.66 15.20
CA PHE A 33 -19.06 6.91 15.38
C PHE A 33 -18.36 6.61 14.05
N GLY A 34 -19.10 6.23 13.01
CA GLY A 34 -18.54 6.00 11.66
C GLY A 34 -17.93 7.27 11.05
N VAL A 35 -18.58 8.42 11.21
CA VAL A 35 -18.09 9.71 10.68
C VAL A 35 -16.89 10.23 11.48
N ARG A 36 -16.84 10.02 12.81
CA ARG A 36 -15.65 10.36 13.62
C ARG A 36 -14.43 9.52 13.23
N GLN A 37 -14.60 8.20 13.10
CA GLN A 37 -13.50 7.31 12.71
C GLN A 37 -13.00 7.60 11.28
N LEU A 38 -13.89 7.98 10.37
CA LEU A 38 -13.54 8.39 9.02
C LEU A 38 -12.82 9.75 8.99
N ARG A 39 -13.26 10.72 9.80
CA ARG A 39 -12.58 12.02 9.96
C ARG A 39 -11.20 11.85 10.55
N GLU A 40 -11.02 11.03 11.58
CA GLU A 40 -9.71 10.76 12.17
C GLU A 40 -8.75 10.08 11.19
N ARG A 41 -9.25 9.22 10.29
CA ARG A 41 -8.44 8.65 9.20
C ARG A 41 -8.04 9.70 8.17
N ILE A 42 -8.98 10.55 7.76
CA ILE A 42 -8.72 11.62 6.78
C ILE A 42 -7.80 12.68 7.35
N ASP A 43 -7.99 13.08 8.61
CA ASP A 43 -7.15 14.06 9.30
C ASP A 43 -5.76 13.49 9.58
N ARG A 44 -5.61 12.19 9.89
CA ARG A 44 -4.29 11.54 9.94
C ARG A 44 -3.59 11.55 8.58
N VAL A 45 -4.30 11.25 7.48
CA VAL A 45 -3.74 11.33 6.13
C VAL A 45 -3.36 12.77 5.77
N ARG A 46 -4.19 13.75 6.14
CA ARG A 46 -3.96 15.17 5.85
C ARG A 46 -2.82 15.75 6.70
N MET A 47 -2.73 15.35 7.96
CA MET A 47 -1.62 15.71 8.85
C MET A 47 -0.32 15.01 8.43
N ARG A 48 -0.34 13.76 7.92
CA ARG A 48 0.86 13.14 7.29
C ARG A 48 1.31 13.92 6.05
N ARG A 49 0.38 14.45 5.26
CA ARG A 49 0.66 15.35 4.12
C ARG A 49 1.16 16.75 4.52
N ALA A 50 0.89 17.19 5.74
CA ALA A 50 1.34 18.46 6.29
C ALA A 50 2.64 18.31 7.11
N ARG A 51 2.90 17.11 7.65
CA ARG A 51 4.10 16.75 8.41
C ARG A 51 5.27 16.33 7.50
N SER A 52 5.02 16.08 6.21
CA SER A 52 6.02 15.95 5.14
C SER A 52 6.66 17.29 4.74
N ALA A 53 6.68 18.27 5.65
CA ALA A 53 7.30 19.58 5.49
C ALA A 53 8.58 19.72 6.35
N ASP A 54 9.20 18.59 6.69
CA ASP A 54 10.56 18.49 7.25
C ASP A 54 11.35 17.44 6.42
N PRO A 55 12.66 17.61 6.16
CA PRO A 55 13.38 17.06 5.01
C PRO A 55 14.05 15.70 5.27
N GLU A 56 13.43 14.82 6.06
CA GLU A 56 13.86 13.41 6.13
C GLU A 56 13.18 12.62 5.01
N ASP A 57 13.96 11.87 4.23
CA ASP A 57 13.44 10.99 3.18
C ASP A 57 12.56 9.89 3.82
N PRO A 58 11.22 9.95 3.66
CA PRO A 58 10.32 9.01 4.35
C PRO A 58 10.57 7.55 3.95
N LEU A 59 11.10 7.34 2.74
CA LEU A 59 11.46 6.02 2.25
C LEU A 59 12.65 5.45 3.02
N GLU A 60 13.67 6.26 3.26
CA GLU A 60 14.87 5.85 3.99
C GLU A 60 14.56 5.54 5.46
N THR A 61 13.73 6.38 6.09
CA THR A 61 13.23 6.16 7.45
C THR A 61 12.44 4.84 7.54
N ALA A 62 11.57 4.56 6.57
CA ALA A 62 10.79 3.32 6.54
C ALA A 62 11.67 2.05 6.45
N TRP A 63 12.73 2.08 5.63
CA TRP A 63 13.68 0.98 5.54
C TRP A 63 14.46 0.77 6.83
N THR A 64 14.94 1.86 7.43
CA THR A 64 15.72 1.83 8.67
C THR A 64 14.87 1.32 9.84
N LEU A 65 13.63 1.79 9.93
CA LEU A 65 12.68 1.36 10.95
C LEU A 65 12.39 -0.14 10.82
N THR A 66 12.10 -0.62 9.60
CA THR A 66 11.82 -2.04 9.37
C THR A 66 13.03 -2.92 9.71
N ALA A 67 14.24 -2.50 9.34
CA ALA A 67 15.46 -3.25 9.67
C ALA A 67 15.75 -3.28 11.18
N THR A 68 15.34 -2.25 11.92
CA THR A 68 15.48 -2.18 13.38
C THR A 68 14.45 -3.07 14.08
N GLU A 69 13.20 -3.05 13.60
CA GLU A 69 12.07 -3.77 14.18
C GLU A 69 12.08 -5.26 13.85
N ALA A 70 12.59 -5.63 12.66
CA ALA A 70 12.74 -6.99 12.18
C ALA A 70 14.23 -7.38 12.06
N ASP A 71 14.96 -7.31 13.17
CA ASP A 71 16.40 -7.57 13.26
C ASP A 71 16.81 -8.96 12.75
N TRP A 72 15.96 -9.97 12.95
CA TRP A 72 16.14 -11.32 12.41
C TRP A 72 16.07 -11.40 10.87
N ALA A 73 15.51 -10.39 10.20
CA ALA A 73 15.26 -10.36 8.75
C ALA A 73 16.05 -9.26 8.03
N VAL A 74 17.06 -8.65 8.67
CA VAL A 74 17.84 -7.54 8.11
C VAL A 74 18.37 -7.84 6.70
N SER A 75 18.89 -9.05 6.46
CA SER A 75 19.40 -9.43 5.13
C SER A 75 18.32 -9.43 4.04
N ARG A 76 17.10 -9.85 4.39
CA ARG A 76 15.94 -9.88 3.48
C ARG A 76 15.46 -8.46 3.16
N VAL A 77 15.35 -7.62 4.18
CA VAL A 77 15.01 -6.20 4.04
C VAL A 77 16.06 -5.47 3.20
N ALA A 78 17.35 -5.71 3.44
CA ALA A 78 18.45 -5.12 2.68
C ALA A 78 18.44 -5.54 1.19
N ALA A 79 18.11 -6.80 0.90
CA ALA A 79 17.98 -7.29 -0.47
C ALA A 79 16.81 -6.59 -1.19
N ALA A 80 15.63 -6.52 -0.56
CA ALA A 80 14.46 -5.83 -1.11
C ALA A 80 14.74 -4.34 -1.37
N ARG A 81 15.34 -3.66 -0.38
CA ARG A 81 15.79 -2.25 -0.48
C ARG A 81 16.75 -2.05 -1.64
N THR A 82 17.74 -2.93 -1.80
CA THR A 82 18.73 -2.83 -2.88
C THR A 82 18.07 -2.94 -4.26
N SER A 83 17.13 -3.88 -4.44
CA SER A 83 16.40 -4.02 -5.70
C SER A 83 15.57 -2.77 -6.01
N CYS A 84 14.89 -2.21 -5.01
CA CYS A 84 14.14 -0.96 -5.15
C CYS A 84 15.08 0.21 -5.52
N ALA A 85 16.20 0.37 -4.81
CA ALA A 85 17.16 1.44 -5.05
C ALA A 85 17.73 1.42 -6.47
N ARG A 86 17.99 0.23 -7.04
CA ARG A 86 18.45 0.10 -8.43
C ARG A 86 17.40 0.59 -9.44
N LEU A 87 16.11 0.33 -9.20
CA LEU A 87 15.05 0.84 -10.07
C LEU A 87 14.87 2.35 -9.91
N LEU A 88 14.92 2.87 -8.67
CA LEU A 88 14.86 4.31 -8.40
C LEU A 88 15.99 5.04 -9.12
N ALA A 89 17.22 4.52 -9.08
CA ALA A 89 18.35 5.10 -9.80
C ALA A 89 18.13 5.16 -11.32
N ILE A 90 17.41 4.20 -11.92
CA ILE A 90 17.05 4.26 -13.35
C ILE A 90 16.04 5.37 -13.60
N ALA A 91 15.00 5.46 -12.78
CA ALA A 91 13.98 6.50 -12.90
C ALA A 91 14.58 7.90 -12.75
N ASP A 92 15.51 8.07 -11.81
CA ASP A 92 16.18 9.36 -11.54
C ASP A 92 17.17 9.73 -12.66
N ALA A 93 17.87 8.74 -13.23
CA ALA A 93 18.79 8.96 -14.34
C ALA A 93 18.10 9.15 -15.69
N ASN A 94 16.90 8.59 -15.88
CA ASN A 94 16.16 8.66 -17.14
C ASN A 94 14.67 8.94 -16.92
N PRO A 95 14.26 10.22 -16.89
CA PRO A 95 12.86 10.61 -16.72
C PRO A 95 11.92 10.14 -17.83
N LEU A 96 12.45 9.74 -18.99
CA LEU A 96 11.67 9.23 -20.12
C LEU A 96 11.39 7.72 -20.01
N ALA A 97 12.00 7.03 -19.05
CA ALA A 97 11.72 5.62 -18.75
C ALA A 97 10.41 5.50 -17.97
N THR A 98 9.28 5.76 -18.63
CA THR A 98 7.96 5.89 -18.00
C THR A 98 7.59 4.74 -17.06
N ASP A 99 7.79 3.48 -17.46
CA ASP A 99 7.52 2.31 -16.59
C ASP A 99 8.37 2.32 -15.31
N ALA A 100 9.63 2.73 -15.39
CA ALA A 100 10.51 2.83 -14.22
C ALA A 100 10.11 4.00 -13.31
N VAL A 101 9.74 5.15 -13.89
CA VAL A 101 9.29 6.34 -13.15
C VAL A 101 7.97 6.08 -12.43
N ASP A 102 7.01 5.44 -13.09
CA ASP A 102 5.71 5.11 -12.50
C ASP A 102 5.88 4.18 -11.30
N TRP A 103 6.72 3.14 -11.44
CA TRP A 103 7.02 2.26 -10.31
C TRP A 103 7.85 2.95 -9.22
N ALA A 104 8.80 3.81 -9.57
CA ALA A 104 9.55 4.58 -8.59
C ALA A 104 8.61 5.40 -7.70
N ASN A 105 7.59 6.02 -8.28
CA ASN A 105 6.56 6.75 -7.53
C ASN A 105 5.71 5.83 -6.65
N VAL A 106 5.39 4.62 -7.12
CA VAL A 106 4.71 3.62 -6.28
C VAL A 106 5.58 3.21 -5.10
N ILE A 107 6.88 2.93 -5.28
CA ILE A 107 7.80 2.57 -4.18
C ILE A 107 7.88 3.69 -3.14
N ARG A 108 8.15 4.93 -3.59
CA ARG A 108 8.30 6.11 -2.72
C ARG A 108 7.08 6.37 -1.85
N ARG A 109 5.88 6.00 -2.32
CA ARG A 109 4.64 6.14 -1.57
C ARG A 109 4.30 4.89 -0.75
N ARG A 110 4.29 3.73 -1.40
CA ARG A 110 3.73 2.50 -0.85
C ARG A 110 4.59 1.89 0.25
N VAL A 111 5.92 1.97 0.15
CA VAL A 111 6.80 1.41 1.17
C VAL A 111 6.63 2.15 2.51
N PRO A 112 6.73 3.50 2.57
CA PRO A 112 6.44 4.22 3.81
C PRO A 112 5.04 3.95 4.36
N ASP A 113 4.01 3.92 3.50
CA ASP A 113 2.63 3.66 3.93
C ASP A 113 2.46 2.28 4.55
N LEU A 114 3.07 1.24 3.97
CA LEU A 114 3.02 -0.13 4.49
C LEU A 114 3.72 -0.26 5.82
N VAL A 115 4.93 0.31 5.93
CA VAL A 115 5.69 0.29 7.18
C VAL A 115 4.92 1.02 8.26
N ALA A 116 4.43 2.24 7.98
CA ALA A 116 3.67 3.00 8.96
C ALA A 116 2.40 2.27 9.42
N ALA A 117 1.65 1.64 8.51
CA ALA A 117 0.46 0.86 8.87
C ALA A 117 0.82 -0.35 9.75
N CYS A 118 1.89 -1.08 9.42
CA CYS A 118 2.34 -2.21 10.23
C CYS A 118 2.81 -1.75 11.64
N MET A 119 3.52 -0.62 11.73
CA MET A 119 3.95 -0.08 13.02
C MET A 119 2.75 0.35 13.88
N ASP A 120 1.75 1.00 13.28
CA ASP A 120 0.49 1.36 13.95
C ASP A 120 -0.23 0.10 14.48
N GLU A 121 -0.22 -1.01 13.74
CA GLU A 121 -0.78 -2.30 14.18
C GLU A 121 0.06 -2.96 15.29
N CYS A 122 1.38 -2.79 15.27
CA CYS A 122 2.29 -3.36 16.26
C CYS A 122 2.25 -2.64 17.62
N GLU A 123 1.78 -1.39 17.69
CA GLU A 123 1.76 -0.58 18.92
C GLU A 123 0.94 -1.24 20.05
N GLN A 124 -0.14 -1.94 19.71
CA GLN A 124 -1.05 -2.58 20.66
C GLN A 124 -1.01 -4.12 20.58
N ALA A 125 -0.12 -4.67 19.75
CA ALA A 125 -0.02 -6.10 19.51
C ALA A 125 0.72 -6.81 20.64
N THR A 126 0.34 -8.07 20.90
CA THR A 126 1.16 -8.96 21.72
C THR A 126 2.51 -9.24 21.02
N PRO A 127 3.54 -9.71 21.75
CA PRO A 127 4.83 -10.03 21.11
C PRO A 127 4.74 -11.04 19.96
N GLY A 128 3.84 -12.03 20.06
CA GLY A 128 3.61 -13.00 18.99
C GLY A 128 2.95 -12.41 17.76
N GLU A 129 1.92 -11.57 17.94
CA GLU A 129 1.25 -10.85 16.86
C GLU A 129 2.19 -9.86 16.19
N ARG A 130 2.97 -9.10 16.96
CA ARG A 130 4.00 -8.20 16.42
C ARG A 130 5.00 -8.96 15.54
N ARG A 131 5.46 -10.13 16.00
CA ARG A 131 6.38 -10.97 15.22
C ARG A 131 5.77 -11.43 13.90
N SER A 132 4.48 -11.79 13.89
CA SER A 132 3.72 -12.18 12.70
C SER A 132 3.53 -10.99 11.74
N ASN A 133 3.07 -9.85 12.25
CA ASN A 133 2.85 -8.64 11.46
C ASN A 133 4.12 -8.16 10.77
N LEU A 134 5.26 -8.21 11.48
CA LEU A 134 6.56 -7.86 10.93
C LEU A 134 7.04 -8.87 9.88
N GLU A 135 6.71 -10.16 10.02
CA GLU A 135 7.00 -11.17 9.00
C GLU A 135 6.20 -10.90 7.71
N ASP A 136 4.91 -10.60 7.83
CA ASP A 136 4.03 -10.26 6.71
C ASP A 136 4.47 -8.97 6.00
N LEU A 137 4.95 -7.98 6.78
CA LEU A 137 5.56 -6.77 6.24
C LEU A 137 6.82 -7.10 5.44
N VAL A 138 7.73 -7.90 5.99
CA VAL A 138 8.96 -8.30 5.30
C VAL A 138 8.63 -9.03 3.99
N GLU A 139 7.69 -9.98 4.00
CA GLU A 139 7.27 -10.68 2.78
C GLU A 139 6.67 -9.72 1.74
N SER A 140 5.89 -8.73 2.19
CA SER A 140 5.34 -7.69 1.33
C SER A 140 6.42 -6.81 0.70
N LEU A 141 7.45 -6.45 1.47
CA LEU A 141 8.59 -5.67 0.97
C LEU A 141 9.44 -6.48 -0.01
N GLU A 142 9.62 -7.78 0.22
CA GLU A 142 10.29 -8.68 -0.72
C GLU A 142 9.53 -8.78 -2.05
N LYS A 143 8.20 -8.87 -2.02
CA LYS A 143 7.37 -8.85 -3.24
C LYS A 143 7.56 -7.55 -4.02
N ILE A 144 7.63 -6.41 -3.33
CA ILE A 144 7.92 -5.11 -3.97
C ILE A 144 9.33 -5.11 -4.56
N GLY A 145 10.34 -5.58 -3.82
CA GLY A 145 11.71 -5.68 -4.29
C GLY A 145 11.86 -6.59 -5.51
N ALA A 146 11.18 -7.75 -5.51
CA ALA A 146 11.17 -8.68 -6.64
C ALA A 146 10.48 -8.06 -7.88
N GLU A 147 9.38 -7.34 -7.70
CA GLU A 147 8.75 -6.62 -8.81
C GLU A 147 9.65 -5.50 -9.34
N ALA A 148 10.32 -4.76 -8.46
CA ALA A 148 11.26 -3.72 -8.87
C ALA A 148 12.40 -4.29 -9.72
N GLU A 149 12.94 -5.46 -9.34
CA GLU A 149 13.96 -6.17 -10.11
C GLU A 149 13.43 -6.61 -11.49
N ARG A 150 12.21 -7.18 -11.55
CA ARG A 150 11.57 -7.56 -12.83
C ARG A 150 11.39 -6.36 -13.77
N ARG A 151 11.03 -5.19 -13.25
CA ARG A 151 10.91 -3.95 -14.04
C ARG A 151 12.26 -3.49 -14.57
N ARG A 152 13.27 -3.55 -13.71
CA ARG A 152 14.66 -3.22 -14.07
C ARG A 152 15.15 -4.09 -15.23
N ASP A 153 14.87 -5.39 -15.18
CA ASP A 153 15.29 -6.32 -16.21
C ASP A 153 14.54 -6.07 -17.53
N ARG A 154 13.24 -5.78 -17.49
CA ARG A 154 12.50 -5.33 -18.70
C ARG A 154 13.06 -4.05 -19.31
N PHE A 155 13.45 -3.09 -18.49
CA PHE A 155 14.12 -1.87 -18.97
C PHE A 155 15.45 -2.18 -19.66
N ARG A 156 16.22 -3.14 -19.14
CA ARG A 156 17.47 -3.60 -19.77
C ARG A 156 17.22 -4.31 -21.10
N ASP A 157 16.24 -5.20 -21.16
CA ASP A 157 15.91 -5.96 -22.37
C ASP A 157 15.38 -5.07 -23.51
N THR A 158 14.72 -3.96 -23.16
CA THR A 158 14.21 -2.98 -24.14
C THR A 158 15.34 -2.13 -24.75
N ARG A 159 16.53 -2.10 -24.15
CA ARG A 159 17.69 -1.40 -24.74
C ARG A 159 18.27 -2.25 -25.87
N PRO A 160 18.40 -1.71 -27.10
CA PRO A 160 19.10 -2.40 -28.17
C PRO A 160 20.54 -2.67 -27.73
N SER A 161 20.91 -3.94 -27.53
CA SER A 161 22.32 -4.28 -27.33
C SER A 161 23.04 -4.08 -28.67
N ALA A 162 24.28 -3.60 -28.62
CA ALA A 162 25.11 -3.46 -29.83
C ALA A 162 25.19 -4.79 -30.61
N PHE A 163 25.14 -5.90 -29.88
CA PHE A 163 25.08 -7.26 -30.43
C PHE A 163 23.75 -7.55 -31.15
N ASN A 164 22.60 -7.13 -30.59
CA ASN A 164 21.31 -7.27 -31.25
C ASN A 164 21.25 -6.43 -32.53
N VAL A 165 21.81 -5.21 -32.52
CA VAL A 165 21.90 -4.38 -33.72
C VAL A 165 22.75 -5.04 -34.80
N GLN A 166 23.92 -5.57 -34.43
CA GLN A 166 24.78 -6.31 -35.37
C GLN A 166 24.10 -7.57 -35.91
N ARG A 167 23.43 -8.34 -35.05
CA ARG A 167 22.68 -9.54 -35.46
C ARG A 167 21.55 -9.19 -36.41
N THR A 168 20.73 -8.17 -36.10
CA THR A 168 19.68 -7.70 -37.01
C THR A 168 20.25 -7.25 -38.34
N TYR A 169 21.39 -6.56 -38.35
CA TYR A 169 22.05 -6.14 -39.57
C TYR A 169 22.55 -7.32 -40.42
N VAL A 170 23.16 -8.33 -39.79
CA VAL A 170 23.57 -9.57 -40.47
C VAL A 170 22.34 -10.31 -41.00
N ASP A 171 21.32 -10.54 -40.19
CA ASP A 171 20.07 -11.23 -40.58
C ASP A 171 19.36 -10.52 -41.75
N GLN A 172 19.36 -9.19 -41.78
CA GLN A 172 18.82 -8.41 -42.91
C GLN A 172 19.62 -8.60 -44.19
N ARG A 173 20.94 -8.82 -44.10
CA ARG A 173 21.84 -8.96 -45.25
C ARG A 173 21.93 -10.40 -45.75
N THR A 174 21.66 -11.38 -44.90
CA THR A 174 21.69 -12.81 -45.24
C THR A 174 20.31 -13.39 -45.53
N ARG A 175 19.22 -12.65 -45.31
CA ARG A 175 17.89 -13.07 -45.77
C ARG A 175 17.87 -13.14 -47.30
N PRO A 176 17.55 -14.30 -47.91
CA PRO A 176 17.26 -14.36 -49.34
C PRO A 176 16.10 -13.41 -49.61
N GLY A 177 16.29 -12.47 -50.54
CA GLY A 177 15.21 -11.58 -50.95
C GLY A 177 14.05 -12.39 -51.54
N PRO A 178 12.80 -11.87 -51.50
CA PRO A 178 11.62 -12.57 -52.02
C PRO A 178 11.60 -12.76 -53.56
N LEU A 179 12.74 -12.54 -54.23
CA LEU A 179 12.91 -12.63 -55.68
C LEU A 179 13.94 -13.68 -56.11
N ASN A 180 14.43 -14.52 -55.18
CA ASN A 180 15.22 -15.72 -55.49
C ASN A 180 14.44 -16.99 -55.09
#